data_AF-A0A3N0ZRG9-F1
#
_entry.id   AF-A0A3N0ZRG9-F1
#
_cell.length_a   1.000
_cell.length_b   1.000
_cell.length_c   1.000
_cell.angle_alpha   90.00
_cell.angle_beta   90.00
_cell.angle_gamma   90.00
#
_symmetry.space_group_name_H-M   'P 1'
#
loop_
_entity.id
_entity.type
_entity.pdbx_description
1 polymer ?
#
loop_
_entity_poly.entity_id
_entity_poly.type
_entity_poly.pdbx_seq_one_letter_code
_entity_poly.pdbx_strand_id
1 'polypeptide(L)'
;MVNIIINNIPLQVEEGTTLLEAAKFLGFPIPTLCHMDGLTPYGACRLCVVEIGEGANAKLVTSCTYPVQEDMKVRTGSERVVKARKMIIELLLATAPQSKVIQDLASKFNVHQQRFRQEWEDCILCGLCVRMCEEQMMAKAIGFRGRGENRSIGTPFDIKSEVCRLCGGCIYICPACQLRCTYTDKEQAICNGCVNISAPCVEKDQFHDLMCYMDPCVACEIVK
;
A
#
# COMPACT_ATOMS: atom_id res chain seq x y z
N MET A 1 9.18 25.65 6.71
CA MET A 1 8.57 24.68 7.64
C MET A 1 7.07 24.85 7.58
N VAL A 2 6.32 23.75 7.63
CA VAL A 2 4.87 23.70 7.47
C VAL A 2 4.27 23.00 8.68
N ASN A 3 3.19 23.53 9.24
CA ASN A 3 2.51 22.95 10.40
C ASN A 3 1.30 22.13 9.96
N ILE A 4 1.20 20.91 10.47
CA ILE A 4 0.08 19.99 10.24
C ILE A 4 -0.32 19.26 11.51
N ILE A 5 -1.48 18.60 11.45
CA ILE A 5 -1.98 17.73 12.49
C ILE A 5 -2.23 16.35 11.88
N ILE A 6 -1.46 15.34 12.28
CA ILE A 6 -1.71 13.95 11.90
C ILE A 6 -2.27 13.22 13.10
N ASN A 7 -3.50 12.70 12.97
CA ASN A 7 -4.20 12.00 14.03
C ASN A 7 -4.21 12.74 15.38
N ASN A 8 -4.55 14.04 15.35
CA ASN A 8 -4.55 14.95 16.50
C ASN A 8 -3.16 15.24 17.12
N ILE A 9 -2.06 14.78 16.52
CA ILE A 9 -0.70 15.13 16.92
C ILE A 9 -0.20 16.28 16.03
N PRO A 10 0.12 17.47 16.59
CA PRO A 10 0.73 18.54 15.83
C PRO A 10 2.16 18.16 15.44
N LEU A 11 2.52 18.44 14.19
CA LEU A 11 3.84 18.15 13.62
C LEU A 11 4.26 19.31 12.73
N GLN A 12 5.53 19.68 12.84
CA GLN A 12 6.17 20.64 11.95
C GLN A 12 7.16 19.89 11.06
N VAL A 13 7.05 20.07 9.74
CA VAL A 13 7.91 19.42 8.74
C VAL A 13 8.48 20.42 7.75
N GLU A 14 9.46 19.98 6.96
CA GLU A 14 9.98 20.77 5.85
C GLU A 14 8.96 20.85 4.71
N GLU A 15 9.06 21.91 3.90
CA GLU A 15 8.20 22.07 2.74
C GLU A 15 8.58 21.02 1.68
N GLY A 16 7.59 20.39 1.06
CA GLY A 16 7.80 19.31 0.09
C GLY A 16 7.83 17.90 0.69
N THR A 17 7.89 17.74 2.02
CA THR A 17 7.68 16.44 2.67
C THR A 17 6.30 15.89 2.31
N THR A 18 6.23 14.60 1.98
CA THR A 18 4.96 13.92 1.68
C THR A 18 4.22 13.53 2.96
N LEU A 19 2.90 13.36 2.87
CA LEU A 19 2.10 12.85 4.00
C LEU A 19 2.58 11.48 4.49
N LEU A 20 3.12 10.63 3.59
CA LEU A 20 3.67 9.32 3.97
C LEU A 20 4.94 9.46 4.81
N GLU A 21 5.86 10.34 4.42
CA GLU A 21 7.10 10.60 5.17
C GLU A 21 6.79 11.20 6.54
N ALA A 22 5.89 12.19 6.60
CA ALA A 22 5.45 12.79 7.85
C ALA A 22 4.79 11.77 8.80
N ALA A 23 3.93 10.90 8.27
CA ALA A 23 3.32 9.83 9.06
C ALA A 23 4.34 8.78 9.52
N LYS A 24 5.30 8.40 8.66
CA LYS A 24 6.41 7.49 9.01
C LYS A 24 7.27 8.07 10.13
N PHE A 25 7.57 9.37 10.09
CA PHE A 25 8.34 10.05 11.13
C PHE A 25 7.69 9.94 12.51
N LEU A 26 6.36 10.03 12.58
CA LEU A 26 5.59 9.82 13.81
C LEU A 26 5.37 8.33 14.17
N GLY A 27 5.85 7.40 13.34
CA GLY A 27 5.66 5.96 13.54
C GLY A 27 4.26 5.46 13.18
N PHE A 28 3.44 6.23 12.45
CA PHE A 28 2.13 5.77 12.00
C PHE A 28 2.24 4.81 10.81
N PRO A 29 1.80 3.55 10.95
CA PRO A 29 1.95 2.56 9.88
C PRO A 29 0.91 2.81 8.76
N ILE A 30 1.37 3.31 7.62
CA ILE A 30 0.56 3.41 6.40
C ILE A 30 1.00 2.31 5.42
N PRO A 31 0.11 1.39 4.99
CA PRO A 31 0.49 0.30 4.11
C PRO A 31 0.82 0.82 2.70
N THR A 32 1.87 0.26 2.11
CA THR A 32 2.28 0.54 0.74
C THR A 32 2.77 -0.75 0.07
N LEU A 33 2.50 -0.90 -1.24
CA LEU A 33 3.09 -1.96 -2.06
C LEU A 33 3.92 -1.40 -3.23
N CYS A 34 3.75 -0.13 -3.58
CA CYS A 34 4.48 0.50 -4.68
C CYS A 34 5.44 1.60 -4.21
N HIS A 35 5.72 1.70 -2.92
CA HIS A 35 6.61 2.71 -2.36
C HIS A 35 7.85 2.02 -1.80
N MET A 36 9.02 2.62 -2.02
CA MET A 36 10.29 2.23 -1.41
C MET A 36 11.13 3.49 -1.23
N ASP A 37 11.78 3.62 -0.09
CA ASP A 37 12.67 4.74 0.19
C ASP A 37 13.86 4.72 -0.80
N GLY A 38 14.20 5.88 -1.36
CA GLY A 38 15.20 5.99 -2.43
C GLY A 38 14.67 5.78 -3.85
N LEU A 39 13.37 5.45 -4.03
CA LEU A 39 12.72 5.46 -5.34
C LEU A 39 11.71 6.60 -5.45
N THR A 40 11.55 7.15 -6.66
CA THR A 40 10.57 8.21 -6.92
C THR A 40 9.14 7.76 -6.62
N PRO A 41 8.29 8.56 -5.95
CA PRO A 41 6.92 8.17 -5.67
C PRO A 41 6.07 7.92 -6.93
N TYR A 42 5.28 6.84 -6.94
CA TYR A 42 4.49 6.45 -8.11
C TYR A 42 2.97 6.48 -7.89
N GLY A 43 2.49 6.14 -6.69
CA GLY A 43 1.06 6.20 -6.37
C GLY A 43 0.17 5.11 -7.01
N ALA A 44 0.73 4.04 -7.58
CA ALA A 44 -0.06 3.03 -8.29
C ALA A 44 -0.91 2.12 -7.38
N CYS A 45 -0.38 1.63 -6.26
CA CYS A 45 -1.10 0.64 -5.44
C CYS A 45 -2.29 1.22 -4.65
N ARG A 46 -2.39 2.54 -4.50
CA ARG A 46 -3.43 3.28 -3.75
C ARG A 46 -3.67 2.89 -2.28
N LEU A 47 -2.96 1.91 -1.72
CA LEU A 47 -3.08 1.48 -0.32
C LEU A 47 -2.73 2.57 0.71
N CYS A 48 -1.85 3.49 0.34
CA CYS A 48 -1.45 4.62 1.17
C CYS A 48 -2.52 5.73 1.28
N VAL A 49 -3.78 5.39 1.03
CA VAL A 49 -4.89 6.32 1.17
C VAL A 49 -4.99 6.80 2.62
N VAL A 50 -5.16 8.11 2.78
CA VAL A 50 -5.41 8.82 4.03
C VAL A 50 -6.52 9.83 3.80
N GLU A 51 -7.16 10.28 4.87
CA GLU A 51 -8.20 11.29 4.80
C GLU A 51 -7.65 12.65 5.24
N ILE A 52 -7.90 13.68 4.45
CA ILE A 52 -7.54 15.07 4.77
C ILE A 52 -8.80 15.91 4.99
N GLY A 53 -8.74 16.83 5.94
CA GLY A 53 -9.84 17.73 6.29
C GLY A 53 -10.90 17.11 7.22
N GLU A 54 -11.96 17.85 7.50
CA GLU A 54 -13.04 17.46 8.43
C GLU A 54 -14.42 17.66 7.81
N GLY A 55 -15.40 16.91 8.33
CA GLY A 55 -16.81 17.00 7.90
C GLY A 55 -17.02 16.70 6.42
N ALA A 56 -17.96 17.44 5.80
CA ALA A 56 -18.37 17.25 4.40
C ALA A 56 -17.25 17.53 3.39
N ASN A 57 -16.22 18.30 3.76
CA ASN A 57 -15.11 18.67 2.88
C ASN A 57 -13.95 17.66 2.93
N ALA A 58 -14.06 16.59 3.73
CA ALA A 58 -13.01 15.62 3.89
C ALA A 58 -12.82 14.74 2.64
N LYS A 59 -11.57 14.63 2.19
CA LYS A 59 -11.19 13.92 0.95
C LYS A 59 -10.21 12.80 1.23
N LEU A 60 -10.32 11.72 0.47
CA LEU A 60 -9.32 10.65 0.45
C LEU A 60 -8.24 10.98 -0.58
N VAL A 61 -6.98 10.95 -0.14
CA VAL A 61 -5.79 11.23 -0.97
C VAL A 61 -4.72 10.18 -0.74
N THR A 62 -3.79 10.03 -1.69
CA THR A 62 -2.64 9.12 -1.55
C THR A 62 -1.49 9.77 -0.82
N SER A 63 -1.12 9.26 0.35
CA SER A 63 -0.09 9.91 1.18
C SER A 63 1.30 9.91 0.56
N CYS A 64 1.63 8.95 -0.31
CA CYS A 64 2.97 8.83 -0.90
C CYS A 64 3.30 9.89 -1.95
N THR A 65 2.29 10.56 -2.52
CA THR A 65 2.47 11.57 -3.59
C THR A 65 1.92 12.93 -3.21
N TYR A 66 1.22 13.03 -2.07
CA TYR A 66 0.58 14.27 -1.64
C TYR A 66 1.54 15.04 -0.73
N PRO A 67 2.00 16.23 -1.13
CA PRO A 67 2.86 17.06 -0.29
C PRO A 67 2.07 17.65 0.87
N VAL A 68 2.75 17.86 1.99
CA VAL A 68 2.24 18.56 3.15
C VAL A 68 1.99 20.04 2.81
N GLN A 69 0.89 20.60 3.31
CA GLN A 69 0.48 22.00 3.19
C GLN A 69 0.05 22.52 4.57
N GLU A 70 0.06 23.84 4.75
CA GLU A 70 -0.24 24.46 6.05
C GLU A 70 -1.66 24.13 6.53
N ASP A 71 -1.82 23.99 7.84
CA ASP A 71 -3.09 23.75 8.54
C ASP A 71 -3.81 22.46 8.10
N MET A 72 -3.09 21.51 7.51
CA MET A 72 -3.67 20.24 7.11
C MET A 72 -3.97 19.36 8.31
N LYS A 73 -5.21 18.87 8.38
CA LYS A 73 -5.63 17.82 9.32
C LYS A 73 -5.71 16.48 8.60
N VAL A 74 -4.97 15.49 9.06
CA VAL A 74 -4.79 14.20 8.39
C VAL A 74 -5.22 13.08 9.34
N ARG A 75 -6.10 12.19 8.88
CA ARG A 75 -6.48 10.95 9.56
C ARG A 75 -5.95 9.76 8.78
N THR A 76 -5.08 8.96 9.38
CA THR A 76 -4.43 7.82 8.70
C THR A 76 -5.22 6.51 8.77
N GLY A 77 -6.29 6.48 9.57
CA GLY A 77 -7.04 5.26 9.90
C GLY A 77 -8.51 5.49 10.27
N SER A 78 -9.17 6.46 9.65
CA SER A 78 -10.63 6.65 9.77
C SER A 78 -11.40 5.48 9.13
N GLU A 79 -12.67 5.32 9.48
CA GLU A 79 -13.55 4.29 8.89
C GLU A 79 -13.54 4.32 7.35
N ARG A 80 -13.55 5.51 6.75
CA ARG A 80 -13.48 5.69 5.28
C ARG A 80 -12.17 5.16 4.70
N VAL A 81 -11.05 5.43 5.39
CA VAL A 81 -9.72 4.95 4.99
C VAL A 81 -9.64 3.43 5.09
N VAL A 82 -10.12 2.85 6.19
CA VAL A 82 -10.10 1.40 6.39
C VAL A 82 -10.96 0.67 5.36
N LYS A 83 -12.18 1.15 5.09
CA LYS A 83 -13.05 0.60 4.03
C LYS A 83 -12.40 0.70 2.65
N ALA A 84 -11.79 1.84 2.32
CA ALA A 84 -11.08 2.01 1.06
C ALA A 84 -9.89 1.03 0.93
N ARG A 85 -9.11 0.82 2.00
CA ARG A 85 -8.00 -0.15 2.01
C ARG A 85 -8.50 -1.58 1.83
N LYS A 86 -9.52 -2.03 2.56
CA LYS A 86 -10.12 -3.37 2.41
C LYS A 86 -10.54 -3.62 0.95
N MET A 87 -11.23 -2.66 0.34
CA MET A 87 -11.63 -2.72 -1.08
C MET A 87 -10.44 -2.82 -2.04
N ILE A 88 -9.40 -2.00 -1.85
CA ILE A 88 -8.19 -2.04 -2.68
C ILE A 88 -7.48 -3.39 -2.54
N ILE A 89 -7.40 -3.93 -1.32
CA ILE A 89 -6.82 -5.24 -1.05
C ILE A 89 -7.59 -6.34 -1.78
N GLU A 90 -8.92 -6.32 -1.76
CA GLU A 90 -9.74 -7.27 -2.52
C GLU A 90 -9.45 -7.22 -4.03
N LEU A 91 -9.27 -6.02 -4.61
CA LEU A 91 -8.90 -5.87 -6.02
C LEU A 91 -7.48 -6.40 -6.30
N LEU A 92 -6.53 -6.13 -5.40
CA LEU A 92 -5.15 -6.64 -5.53
C LEU A 92 -5.10 -8.17 -5.43
N LEU A 93 -5.90 -8.77 -4.54
CA LEU A 93 -6.08 -10.22 -4.45
C LEU A 93 -6.73 -10.79 -5.72
N ALA A 94 -7.69 -10.08 -6.30
CA ALA A 94 -8.32 -10.48 -7.54
C ALA A 94 -7.30 -10.58 -8.68
N THR A 95 -6.43 -9.58 -8.80
CA THR A 95 -5.36 -9.56 -9.79
C THR A 95 -4.32 -10.65 -9.50
N ALA A 96 -3.69 -10.65 -8.31
CA ALA A 96 -2.55 -11.50 -8.00
C ALA A 96 -2.74 -12.31 -6.70
N PRO A 97 -3.65 -13.31 -6.69
CA PRO A 97 -3.99 -14.07 -5.48
C PRO A 97 -2.80 -14.90 -4.95
N GLN A 98 -1.82 -15.23 -5.78
CA GLN A 98 -0.65 -16.02 -5.37
C GLN A 98 0.42 -15.20 -4.65
N SER A 99 0.33 -13.86 -4.60
CA SER A 99 1.31 -13.06 -3.87
C SER A 99 1.14 -13.25 -2.36
N LYS A 100 2.17 -13.80 -1.70
CA LYS A 100 2.16 -13.92 -0.23
C LYS A 100 2.05 -12.55 0.45
N VAL A 101 2.69 -11.51 -0.11
CA VAL A 101 2.65 -10.15 0.47
C VAL A 101 1.22 -9.61 0.47
N ILE A 102 0.47 -9.82 -0.61
CA ILE A 102 -0.93 -9.37 -0.71
C ILE A 102 -1.83 -10.21 0.21
N GLN A 103 -1.58 -11.52 0.31
CA GLN A 103 -2.28 -12.41 1.25
C GLN A 103 -2.08 -12.00 2.71
N ASP A 104 -0.83 -11.73 3.10
CA ASP A 104 -0.48 -11.29 4.45
C ASP A 104 -1.13 -9.94 4.76
N LEU A 105 -1.18 -9.04 3.77
CA LEU A 105 -1.87 -7.76 3.88
C LEU A 105 -3.39 -7.95 4.02
N ALA A 106 -3.99 -8.89 3.29
CA ALA A 106 -5.40 -9.22 3.41
C ALA A 106 -5.77 -9.75 4.79
N SER A 107 -4.96 -10.68 5.31
CA SER A 107 -5.10 -11.16 6.68
C SER A 107 -5.01 -10.01 7.69
N LYS A 108 -4.01 -9.12 7.55
CA LYS A 108 -3.83 -7.97 8.46
C LYS A 108 -5.05 -7.03 8.51
N PHE A 109 -5.81 -6.95 7.42
CA PHE A 109 -7.01 -6.12 7.31
C PHE A 109 -8.33 -6.89 7.52
N ASN A 110 -8.27 -8.13 8.01
CA ASN A 110 -9.43 -9.04 8.14
C ASN A 110 -10.25 -9.17 6.84
N VAL A 111 -9.57 -9.19 5.71
CA VAL A 111 -10.22 -9.50 4.44
C VAL A 111 -10.20 -11.02 4.31
N HIS A 112 -11.33 -11.66 4.60
CA HIS A 112 -11.51 -13.12 4.57
C HIS A 112 -12.19 -13.63 3.31
N GLN A 113 -12.89 -12.73 2.59
CA GLN A 113 -13.56 -13.04 1.34
C GLN A 113 -13.33 -11.89 0.35
N GLN A 114 -13.21 -12.25 -0.92
CA GLN A 114 -13.08 -11.32 -2.03
C GLN A 114 -14.39 -11.34 -2.83
N ARG A 115 -14.89 -10.16 -3.22
CA ARG A 115 -16.10 -10.02 -4.06
C ARG A 115 -15.84 -10.08 -5.57
N PHE A 116 -14.62 -9.76 -5.99
CA PHE A 116 -14.23 -9.70 -7.40
C PHE A 116 -13.90 -11.09 -7.97
N ARG A 117 -13.87 -11.23 -9.29
CA ARG A 117 -13.38 -12.45 -9.95
C ARG A 117 -11.85 -12.46 -9.95
N GLN A 118 -11.25 -13.63 -9.71
CA GLN A 118 -9.79 -13.79 -9.77
C GLN A 118 -9.28 -13.86 -11.21
N GLU A 119 -8.19 -13.16 -11.49
CA GLU A 119 -7.53 -13.05 -12.79
C GLU A 119 -6.25 -13.90 -12.88
N TRP A 120 -5.63 -14.23 -11.74
CA TRP A 120 -4.41 -15.05 -11.65
C TRP A 120 -3.19 -14.47 -12.38
N GLU A 121 -3.07 -13.16 -12.37
CA GLU A 121 -1.92 -12.43 -12.89
C GLU A 121 -0.73 -12.46 -11.92
N ASP A 122 0.49 -12.45 -12.46
CA ASP A 122 1.73 -12.39 -11.68
C ASP A 122 2.19 -10.94 -11.40
N CYS A 123 1.48 -9.93 -11.91
CA CYS A 123 1.89 -8.52 -11.82
C CYS A 123 0.74 -7.59 -11.43
N ILE A 124 0.94 -6.78 -10.38
CA ILE A 124 0.01 -5.71 -9.96
C ILE A 124 0.37 -4.31 -10.51
N LEU A 125 1.25 -4.25 -11.51
CA LEU A 125 1.68 -3.00 -12.16
C LEU A 125 2.20 -1.90 -11.20
N CYS A 126 2.81 -2.30 -10.07
CA CYS A 126 3.32 -1.38 -9.04
C CYS A 126 4.55 -0.56 -9.48
N GLY A 127 5.20 -0.95 -10.58
CA GLY A 127 6.33 -0.22 -11.16
C GLY A 127 7.60 -0.18 -10.31
N LEU A 128 7.68 -0.92 -9.20
CA LEU A 128 8.89 -0.98 -8.37
C LEU A 128 10.07 -1.58 -9.14
N CYS A 129 9.84 -2.65 -9.90
CA CYS A 129 10.87 -3.29 -10.72
C CYS A 129 11.46 -2.33 -11.77
N VAL A 130 10.61 -1.54 -12.44
CA VAL A 130 11.01 -0.56 -13.46
C VAL A 130 11.86 0.54 -12.82
N ARG A 131 11.36 1.16 -11.75
CA ARG A 131 12.08 2.22 -11.03
C ARG A 131 13.38 1.73 -10.40
N MET A 132 13.39 0.53 -9.83
CA MET A 132 14.63 -0.08 -9.32
C MET A 132 15.67 -0.27 -10.44
N CYS A 133 15.23 -0.73 -11.61
CA CYS A 133 16.12 -0.96 -12.75
C CYS A 133 16.66 0.36 -13.35
N GLU A 134 15.85 1.41 -13.36
CA GLU A 134 16.22 2.73 -13.90
C GLU A 134 17.01 3.57 -12.88
N GLU A 135 16.48 3.77 -11.69
CA GLU A 135 16.97 4.76 -10.71
C GLU A 135 18.15 4.22 -9.88
N GLN A 136 18.08 2.96 -9.44
CA GLN A 136 19.10 2.39 -8.55
C GLN A 136 20.17 1.61 -9.32
N MET A 137 19.76 0.81 -10.31
CA MET A 137 20.69 -0.01 -11.08
C MET A 137 21.25 0.71 -12.32
N MET A 138 20.68 1.88 -12.69
CA MET A 138 21.06 2.68 -13.86
C MET A 138 21.12 1.87 -15.16
N ALA A 139 20.29 0.84 -15.27
CA ALA A 139 20.27 -0.07 -16.42
C ALA A 139 19.13 0.26 -17.38
N LYS A 140 17.94 0.59 -16.85
CA LYS A 140 16.72 0.87 -17.64
C LYS A 140 16.39 -0.26 -18.66
N ALA A 141 16.65 -1.50 -18.26
CA ALA A 141 16.48 -2.68 -19.13
C ALA A 141 15.01 -3.09 -19.33
N ILE A 142 14.13 -2.72 -18.39
CA ILE A 142 12.71 -3.07 -18.38
C ILE A 142 11.85 -1.82 -18.24
N GLY A 143 10.63 -1.89 -18.76
CA GLY A 143 9.65 -0.81 -18.70
C GLY A 143 8.22 -1.32 -18.80
N PHE A 144 7.27 -0.38 -18.81
CA PHE A 144 5.88 -0.69 -19.13
C PHE A 144 5.68 -0.69 -20.64
N ARG A 145 5.02 -1.73 -21.16
CA ARG A 145 4.53 -1.83 -22.54
C ARG A 145 3.00 -1.90 -22.54
N GLY A 146 2.39 -1.49 -23.65
CA GLY A 146 0.93 -1.45 -23.80
C GLY A 146 0.26 -0.33 -23.00
N ARG A 147 -1.07 -0.35 -22.96
CA ARG A 147 -1.91 0.64 -22.26
C ARG A 147 -3.19 -0.01 -21.74
N GLY A 148 -3.75 0.56 -20.67
CA GLY A 148 -4.99 0.07 -20.05
C GLY A 148 -4.84 -1.38 -19.58
N GLU A 149 -5.82 -2.22 -19.92
CA GLU A 149 -5.86 -3.65 -19.58
C GLU A 149 -4.70 -4.44 -20.19
N ASN A 150 -4.21 -4.04 -21.37
CA ASN A 150 -3.09 -4.72 -22.05
C ASN A 150 -1.71 -4.23 -21.56
N ARG A 151 -1.65 -3.49 -20.45
CA ARG A 151 -0.39 -2.95 -19.92
C ARG A 151 0.36 -4.05 -19.16
N SER A 152 1.63 -4.27 -19.50
CA SER A 152 2.48 -5.27 -18.85
C SER A 152 3.93 -4.78 -18.70
N ILE A 153 4.72 -5.50 -17.91
CA ILE A 153 6.17 -5.31 -17.83
C ILE A 153 6.84 -6.07 -18.97
N GLY A 154 7.82 -5.44 -19.60
CA GLY A 154 8.62 -6.08 -20.65
C GLY A 154 9.91 -5.33 -20.92
N THR A 155 10.72 -5.89 -21.81
CA THR A 155 11.86 -5.17 -22.41
C THR A 155 11.39 -4.40 -23.64
N PRO A 156 12.17 -3.42 -24.12
CA PRO A 156 11.89 -2.78 -25.40
C PRO A 156 11.76 -3.83 -26.53
N PHE A 157 10.64 -3.79 -27.25
CA PHE A 157 10.31 -4.70 -28.35
C PHE A 157 10.29 -6.19 -27.98
N ASP A 158 10.20 -6.54 -26.69
CA ASP A 158 10.28 -7.92 -26.17
C ASP A 158 11.59 -8.65 -26.55
N ILE A 159 12.66 -7.88 -26.83
CA ILE A 159 13.99 -8.40 -27.14
C ILE A 159 14.82 -8.43 -25.87
N LYS A 160 15.70 -9.42 -25.72
CA LYS A 160 16.63 -9.50 -24.59
C LYS A 160 17.48 -8.23 -24.53
N SER A 161 17.38 -7.51 -23.42
CA SER A 161 18.13 -6.27 -23.20
C SER A 161 19.61 -6.57 -22.93
N GLU A 162 20.49 -6.03 -23.77
CA GLU A 162 21.96 -6.13 -23.60
C GLU A 162 22.46 -5.36 -22.38
N VAL A 163 21.73 -4.32 -21.95
CA VAL A 163 22.08 -3.54 -20.75
C VAL A 163 21.67 -4.21 -19.43
N CYS A 164 20.94 -5.34 -19.49
CA CYS A 164 20.53 -6.07 -18.28
C CYS A 164 21.69 -6.89 -17.72
N ARG A 165 22.14 -6.55 -16.52
CA ARG A 165 23.24 -7.24 -15.81
C ARG A 165 22.82 -8.49 -15.03
N LEU A 166 21.55 -8.88 -15.10
CA LEU A 166 20.98 -10.00 -14.33
C LEU A 166 21.22 -9.91 -12.81
N CYS A 167 21.23 -8.68 -12.27
CA CYS A 167 21.48 -8.42 -10.84
C CYS A 167 20.36 -8.88 -9.89
N GLY A 168 19.16 -9.21 -10.41
CA GLY A 168 18.03 -9.68 -9.60
C GLY A 168 17.28 -8.60 -8.81
N GLY A 169 17.71 -7.34 -8.82
CA GLY A 169 17.09 -6.26 -8.04
C GLY A 169 15.59 -6.06 -8.32
N CYS A 170 15.17 -6.24 -9.59
CA CYS A 170 13.77 -6.17 -9.99
C CYS A 170 12.89 -7.30 -9.43
N ILE A 171 13.46 -8.49 -9.19
CA ILE A 171 12.75 -9.64 -8.61
C ILE A 171 12.70 -9.48 -7.09
N TYR A 172 13.82 -9.08 -6.48
CA TYR A 172 13.93 -8.89 -5.03
C TYR A 172 12.92 -7.88 -4.49
N ILE A 173 12.68 -6.78 -5.21
CA ILE A 173 11.75 -5.73 -4.81
C ILE A 173 10.27 -6.04 -5.14
N CYS A 174 9.98 -7.10 -5.90
CA CYS A 174 8.65 -7.30 -6.45
C CYS A 174 7.68 -7.86 -5.39
N PRO A 175 6.65 -7.11 -4.95
CA PRO A 175 5.70 -7.61 -3.94
C PRO A 175 4.85 -8.78 -4.47
N ALA A 176 4.68 -8.90 -5.78
CA ALA A 176 3.90 -9.98 -6.38
C ALA A 176 4.70 -11.29 -6.51
N CYS A 177 6.01 -11.20 -6.75
CA CYS A 177 6.83 -12.37 -7.12
C CYS A 177 7.86 -12.79 -6.06
N GLN A 178 8.21 -11.94 -5.10
CA GLN A 178 9.27 -12.23 -4.13
C GLN A 178 8.96 -13.48 -3.29
N LEU A 179 7.69 -13.68 -2.92
CA LEU A 179 7.20 -14.85 -2.19
C LEU A 179 5.83 -15.28 -2.74
N ARG A 180 5.71 -16.55 -3.12
CA ARG A 180 4.44 -17.15 -3.54
C ARG A 180 3.73 -17.80 -2.36
N CYS A 181 2.42 -17.60 -2.28
CA CYS A 181 1.55 -18.33 -1.37
C CYS A 181 1.39 -19.76 -1.88
N THR A 182 1.49 -20.75 -0.99
CA THR A 182 1.33 -22.17 -1.32
C THR A 182 -0.14 -22.62 -1.33
N TYR A 183 -1.08 -21.69 -1.20
CA TYR A 183 -2.51 -21.98 -1.21
C TYR A 183 -3.00 -22.29 -2.62
N THR A 184 -3.77 -23.37 -2.76
CA THR A 184 -4.06 -24.02 -4.04
C THR A 184 -5.55 -24.05 -4.41
N ASP A 185 -6.43 -23.53 -3.56
CA ASP A 185 -7.86 -23.46 -3.88
C ASP A 185 -8.09 -22.40 -4.98
N LYS A 186 -8.81 -22.79 -6.04
CA LYS A 186 -9.12 -21.91 -7.17
C LYS A 186 -10.35 -21.05 -6.93
N GLU A 187 -11.25 -21.47 -6.04
CA GLU A 187 -12.51 -20.78 -5.78
C GLU A 187 -12.36 -19.75 -4.64
N GLN A 188 -11.39 -19.96 -3.75
CA GLN A 188 -11.11 -19.06 -2.64
C GLN A 188 -9.82 -18.27 -2.90
N ALA A 189 -9.91 -16.95 -2.76
CA ALA A 189 -8.76 -16.08 -2.99
C ALA A 189 -7.82 -16.01 -1.78
N ILE A 190 -8.28 -16.41 -0.58
CA ILE A 190 -7.59 -16.14 0.68
C ILE A 190 -7.36 -17.45 1.41
N CYS A 191 -6.11 -17.70 1.80
CA CYS A 191 -5.75 -18.96 2.46
C CYS A 191 -6.23 -19.05 3.92
N ASN A 192 -6.45 -17.89 4.57
CA ASN A 192 -6.77 -17.75 6.00
C ASN A 192 -5.81 -18.47 6.97
N GLY A 193 -4.65 -18.96 6.49
CA GLY A 193 -3.72 -19.77 7.27
C GLY A 193 -2.86 -18.97 8.26
N CYS A 194 -2.70 -17.66 8.02
CA CYS A 194 -2.09 -16.73 8.97
C CYS A 194 -3.21 -15.93 9.64
N VAL A 195 -3.72 -16.40 10.77
CA VAL A 195 -4.65 -15.62 11.61
C VAL A 195 -3.86 -14.50 12.28
N ASN A 196 -4.23 -13.25 12.03
CA ASN A 196 -3.80 -12.11 12.84
C ASN A 196 -5.03 -11.40 13.41
N ILE A 197 -4.93 -11.05 14.68
CA ILE A 197 -5.95 -10.32 15.43
C ILE A 197 -5.95 -8.89 14.92
N SER A 198 -7.05 -8.43 14.31
CA SER A 198 -7.20 -7.01 13.96
C SER A 198 -7.16 -6.09 15.18
N ALA A 199 -6.82 -4.83 14.96
CA ALA A 199 -7.08 -3.75 15.92
C ALA A 199 -8.59 -3.77 16.31
N PRO A 200 -8.96 -4.22 17.53
CA PRO A 200 -10.34 -4.61 17.88
C PRO A 200 -11.31 -3.43 18.01
N CYS A 201 -10.84 -2.20 17.77
CA CYS A 201 -11.47 -1.00 18.26
C CYS A 201 -12.20 -0.19 17.18
N VAL A 202 -11.75 -0.19 15.91
CA VAL A 202 -12.28 0.73 14.86
C VAL A 202 -13.72 0.44 14.46
N GLU A 203 -14.19 -0.79 14.66
CA GLU A 203 -15.55 -1.21 14.29
C GLU A 203 -16.58 -0.99 15.42
N LYS A 204 -16.20 -0.37 16.55
CA LYS A 204 -17.09 -0.06 17.68
C LYS A 204 -17.59 1.40 17.61
N ASP A 205 -18.87 1.63 17.91
CA ASP A 205 -19.56 2.94 17.80
C ASP A 205 -18.92 4.12 18.57
N GLN A 206 -17.96 3.87 19.46
CA GLN A 206 -17.25 4.90 20.24
C GLN A 206 -15.85 5.25 19.70
N PHE A 207 -15.33 4.51 18.72
CA PHE A 207 -13.94 4.61 18.24
C PHE A 207 -13.90 4.71 16.71
N HIS A 208 -14.38 5.83 16.16
CA HIS A 208 -14.33 6.09 14.71
C HIS A 208 -12.92 6.39 14.17
N ASP A 209 -11.94 6.58 15.06
CA ASP A 209 -10.52 6.78 14.78
C ASP A 209 -9.66 5.80 15.59
N LEU A 210 -8.54 5.35 15.02
CA LEU A 210 -7.55 4.54 15.75
C LEU A 210 -6.95 5.35 16.91
N MET A 211 -7.27 4.99 18.15
CA MET A 211 -6.74 5.65 19.35
C MET A 211 -5.34 5.16 19.75
N CYS A 212 -4.87 4.03 19.21
CA CYS A 212 -3.50 3.58 19.39
C CYS A 212 -2.93 2.91 18.13
N TYR A 213 -1.60 2.99 18.01
CA TYR A 213 -0.87 2.70 16.77
C TYR A 213 0.19 1.60 16.94
N MET A 214 0.22 0.97 18.13
CA MET A 214 1.03 -0.23 18.40
C MET A 214 0.36 -1.45 17.75
N ASP A 215 1.17 -2.44 17.33
CA ASP A 215 0.67 -3.69 16.75
C ASP A 215 0.94 -4.84 17.75
N PRO A 216 -0.09 -5.45 18.37
CA PRO A 216 -1.53 -5.17 18.24
C PRO A 216 -1.99 -3.97 19.09
N CYS A 217 -2.95 -3.19 18.60
CA CYS A 217 -3.52 -2.08 19.35
C CYS A 217 -4.68 -2.56 20.22
N VAL A 218 -4.48 -2.62 21.54
CA VAL A 218 -5.50 -3.08 22.51
C VAL A 218 -6.01 -1.96 23.43
N ALA A 219 -5.84 -0.68 23.04
CA ALA A 219 -6.21 0.47 23.88
C ALA A 219 -7.71 0.53 24.25
N CYS A 220 -8.60 -0.11 23.48
CA CYS A 220 -10.02 -0.25 23.84
C CYS A 220 -10.32 -1.37 24.85
N GLU A 221 -9.33 -2.17 25.24
CA GLU A 221 -9.42 -3.19 26.30
C GLU A 221 -8.92 -2.67 27.65
N ILE A 222 -8.35 -1.47 27.68
CA ILE A 222 -8.01 -0.79 28.93
C ILE A 222 -9.33 -0.28 29.53
N VAL A 223 -9.92 -1.11 30.38
CA VAL A 223 -11.06 -0.74 31.23
C VAL A 223 -10.64 0.52 32.02
N LYS A 224 -11.44 1.59 31.94
CA LYS A 224 -11.33 2.71 32.88
C LYS A 224 -11.82 2.28 34.25
#